data_AF-A0A9D4FS52-F1
#
_entry.id   AF-A0A9D4FS52-F1
#
_cell.length_a   1.000
_cell.length_b   1.000
_cell.length_c   1.000
_cell.angle_alpha   90.00
_cell.angle_beta   90.00
_cell.angle_gamma   90.00
#
_symmetry.space_group_name_H-M   'P 1'
#
loop_
_entity.id
_entity.type
_entity.pdbx_description
1 polymer ?
#
loop_
_entity_poly.entity_id
_entity_poly.type
_entity_poly.pdbx_seq_one_letter_code
_entity_poly.pdbx_strand_id
1 'polypeptide(L)'
;MLSTLCKYEDSMLAAMFSGRHVIHRDKDCRYMIDCDGSSFGHILEFLRFGTLPPSDVSEAVHRYAEYFGLKELSSKLLDYKQVRIAFEVNAINVRNPLFLTVINKVIDLLKPVKYGHIANTIIVIVHVSERHTTISRTT
;
A
#
# COMPACT_ATOMS: atom_id res chain seq x y z
N MET A 1 0.94 -21.20 -6.10
CA MET A 1 1.26 -19.91 -5.45
C MET A 1 1.29 -18.77 -6.46
N LEU A 2 1.98 -18.89 -7.61
CA LEU A 2 1.90 -17.90 -8.71
C LEU A 2 0.47 -17.71 -9.26
N SER A 3 -0.30 -18.80 -9.40
CA SER A 3 -1.69 -18.75 -9.90
C SER A 3 -2.61 -17.85 -9.08
N THR A 4 -2.36 -17.70 -7.77
CA THR A 4 -3.12 -16.80 -6.91
C THR A 4 -2.81 -15.33 -7.21
N LEU A 5 -1.53 -14.98 -7.29
CA LEU A 5 -1.09 -13.60 -7.54
C LEU A 5 -1.34 -13.14 -8.98
N CYS A 6 -1.41 -14.09 -9.92
CA CYS A 6 -1.72 -13.84 -11.32
C CYS A 6 -3.21 -14.01 -11.68
N LYS A 7 -4.11 -14.22 -10.70
CA LYS A 7 -5.55 -14.47 -10.95
C LYS A 7 -6.21 -13.35 -11.75
N TYR A 8 -5.84 -12.10 -11.49
CA TYR A 8 -6.30 -10.93 -12.22
C TYR A 8 -5.18 -10.43 -13.12
N GLU A 9 -5.21 -10.80 -14.40
CA GLU A 9 -4.09 -10.60 -15.34
C GLU A 9 -3.73 -9.12 -15.60
N ASP A 10 -4.68 -8.22 -15.42
CA ASP A 10 -4.52 -6.77 -15.54
C ASP A 10 -4.07 -6.08 -14.24
N SER A 11 -3.86 -6.86 -13.16
CA SER A 11 -3.36 -6.34 -11.89
C SER A 11 -1.84 -6.12 -11.91
N MET A 12 -1.39 -5.20 -11.04
CA MET A 12 0.03 -4.99 -10.78
C MET A 12 0.69 -6.28 -10.27
N LEU A 13 0.00 -7.07 -9.43
CA LEU A 13 0.52 -8.35 -8.94
C LEU A 13 0.76 -9.33 -10.10
N ALA A 14 -0.17 -9.48 -11.04
CA ALA A 14 0.06 -10.30 -12.21
C ALA A 14 1.23 -9.78 -13.04
N ALA A 15 1.35 -8.47 -13.25
CA ALA A 15 2.49 -7.88 -13.94
C ALA A 15 3.83 -8.19 -13.23
N MET A 16 3.85 -8.09 -11.90
CA MET A 16 5.02 -8.33 -11.06
C MET A 16 5.49 -9.79 -11.10
N PHE A 17 4.55 -10.71 -11.02
CA PHE A 17 4.82 -12.15 -10.94
C PHE A 17 4.76 -12.86 -12.31
N SER A 18 4.46 -12.14 -13.40
CA SER A 18 4.48 -12.70 -14.77
C SER A 18 5.88 -13.02 -15.31
N GLY A 19 6.94 -12.60 -14.63
CA GLY A 19 8.32 -12.72 -15.11
C GLY A 19 8.68 -11.73 -16.23
N ARG A 20 7.75 -10.87 -16.66
CA ARG A 20 7.96 -9.87 -17.72
C ARG A 20 8.60 -8.57 -17.23
N HIS A 21 8.70 -8.37 -15.90
CA HIS A 21 9.28 -7.17 -15.30
C HIS A 21 10.44 -7.54 -14.37
N VAL A 22 11.53 -6.76 -14.44
CA VAL A 22 12.66 -6.89 -13.51
C VAL A 22 12.26 -6.23 -12.19
N ILE A 23 11.98 -7.06 -11.19
CA ILE A 23 11.70 -6.61 -9.82
C ILE A 23 12.92 -6.86 -8.95
N HIS A 24 13.26 -5.86 -8.15
CA HIS A 24 14.31 -5.98 -7.16
C HIS A 24 13.96 -7.10 -6.17
N ARG A 25 14.84 -8.08 -6.09
CA ARG A 25 14.75 -9.20 -5.14
C ARG A 25 15.87 -9.06 -4.14
N ASP A 26 15.61 -9.47 -2.91
CA ASP A 26 16.66 -9.53 -1.90
C ASP A 26 17.68 -10.65 -2.20
N LYS A 27 18.71 -10.75 -1.37
CA LYS A 27 19.75 -11.79 -1.44
C LYS A 27 19.19 -13.23 -1.37
N ASP A 28 17.98 -13.40 -0.86
CA ASP A 28 17.29 -14.69 -0.70
C ASP A 28 16.25 -14.92 -1.83
N CYS A 29 16.30 -14.13 -2.91
CA CYS A 29 15.39 -14.18 -4.06
C CYS A 29 13.92 -13.89 -3.73
N ARG A 30 13.63 -13.19 -2.63
CA ARG A 30 12.26 -12.82 -2.23
C ARG A 30 11.85 -11.50 -2.86
N TYR A 31 10.57 -11.39 -3.17
CA TYR A 31 9.98 -10.13 -3.63
C TYR A 31 9.72 -9.21 -2.44
N MET A 32 10.16 -7.96 -2.55
CA MET A 32 9.84 -6.92 -1.57
C MET A 32 8.65 -6.14 -2.08
N ILE A 33 7.58 -6.10 -1.28
CA ILE A 33 6.38 -5.30 -1.54
C ILE A 33 6.26 -4.34 -0.36
N ASP A 34 6.23 -3.04 -0.63
CA ASP A 34 6.06 -1.99 0.37
C ASP A 34 4.60 -1.92 0.82
N CYS A 35 4.19 -2.92 1.60
CA CYS A 35 2.81 -3.12 2.04
C CYS A 35 2.81 -3.63 3.48
N ASP A 36 1.81 -3.19 4.26
CA ASP A 36 1.53 -3.78 5.55
C ASP A 36 1.17 -5.26 5.38
N GLY A 37 1.87 -6.13 6.10
CA GLY A 37 1.73 -7.60 5.96
C GLY A 37 0.35 -8.11 6.36
N SER A 38 -0.31 -7.46 7.32
CA SER A 38 -1.65 -7.85 7.79
C SER A 38 -2.70 -7.57 6.71
N SER A 39 -2.64 -6.37 6.12
CA SER A 39 -3.50 -5.97 5.02
C SER A 39 -3.27 -6.85 3.78
N PHE A 40 -2.01 -7.17 3.47
CA PHE A 40 -1.68 -8.06 2.36
C PHE A 40 -2.21 -9.49 2.58
N GLY A 41 -2.28 -9.96 3.84
CA GLY A 41 -2.92 -11.22 4.19
C GLY A 41 -4.36 -11.30 3.69
N HIS A 42 -5.15 -10.24 3.88
CA HIS A 42 -6.53 -10.18 3.38
C HIS A 42 -6.61 -10.12 1.85
N ILE A 43 -5.66 -9.44 1.19
CA ILE A 43 -5.54 -9.48 -0.27
C ILE A 43 -5.36 -10.93 -0.74
N LEU A 44 -4.44 -11.69 -0.13
CA LEU A 44 -4.22 -13.08 -0.48
C LEU A 44 -5.44 -13.97 -0.23
N GLU A 45 -6.14 -13.76 0.88
CA GLU A 45 -7.35 -14.51 1.20
C GLU A 45 -8.46 -14.27 0.16
N PHE A 46 -8.63 -13.02 -0.27
CA PHE A 46 -9.53 -12.70 -1.37
C PHE A 46 -9.10 -13.35 -2.69
N LEU A 47 -7.82 -13.28 -3.05
CA LEU A 47 -7.33 -13.88 -4.29
C LEU A 47 -7.55 -15.40 -4.31
N ARG A 48 -7.39 -16.07 -3.16
CA ARG A 48 -7.57 -17.54 -3.02
C ARG A 48 -9.04 -17.94 -3.00
N PHE A 49 -9.85 -17.28 -2.18
CA PHE A 49 -11.17 -17.78 -1.80
C PHE A 49 -12.31 -16.78 -2.05
N GLY A 50 -11.98 -15.54 -2.42
CA GLY A 50 -12.97 -14.46 -2.58
C GLY A 50 -13.45 -13.85 -1.26
N THR A 51 -12.81 -14.20 -0.13
CA THR A 51 -13.17 -13.71 1.20
C THR A 51 -12.87 -12.22 1.33
N LEU A 52 -13.84 -11.45 1.80
CA LEU A 52 -13.67 -10.03 2.10
C LEU A 52 -13.09 -9.82 3.50
N PRO A 53 -12.30 -8.76 3.72
CA PRO A 53 -11.76 -8.43 5.03
C PRO A 53 -12.85 -8.03 6.03
N PRO A 54 -12.55 -8.11 7.33
CA PRO A 54 -13.33 -7.45 8.38
C PRO A 54 -13.49 -5.93 8.14
N SER A 55 -14.57 -5.37 8.69
CA SER A 55 -14.96 -3.97 8.50
C SER A 55 -13.94 -2.97 9.06
N ASP A 56 -13.28 -3.29 10.16
CA ASP A 56 -12.28 -2.46 10.82
C ASP A 56 -10.99 -2.27 10.00
N VAL A 57 -10.67 -3.21 9.09
CA VAL A 57 -9.48 -3.13 8.22
C VAL A 57 -9.82 -2.86 6.75
N SER A 58 -11.11 -2.76 6.40
CA SER A 58 -11.58 -2.68 5.01
C SER A 58 -11.06 -1.45 4.26
N GLU A 59 -10.87 -0.32 4.94
CA GLU A 59 -10.33 0.90 4.32
C GLU A 59 -8.85 0.75 3.94
N ALA A 60 -8.04 0.14 4.82
CA ALA A 60 -6.64 -0.14 4.52
C ALA A 60 -6.51 -1.13 3.36
N VAL A 61 -7.30 -2.20 3.37
CA VAL A 61 -7.33 -3.18 2.28
C VAL A 61 -7.84 -2.55 0.97
N HIS A 62 -8.81 -1.63 1.02
CA HIS A 62 -9.27 -0.91 -0.17
C HIS A 62 -8.15 -0.11 -0.82
N ARG A 63 -7.35 0.63 -0.04
CA ARG A 63 -6.20 1.37 -0.57
C ARG A 63 -5.20 0.45 -1.29
N TYR A 64 -4.93 -0.73 -0.74
CA TYR A 64 -4.06 -1.70 -1.41
C TYR A 64 -4.72 -2.36 -2.62
N ALA A 65 -6.04 -2.61 -2.59
CA ALA A 65 -6.77 -3.09 -3.75
C ALA A 65 -6.69 -2.10 -4.92
N GLU A 66 -6.82 -0.80 -4.66
CA GLU A 66 -6.59 0.25 -5.67
C GLU A 66 -5.14 0.27 -6.15
N TYR A 67 -4.18 0.24 -5.22
CA TYR A 67 -2.74 0.24 -5.55
C TYR A 67 -2.35 -0.93 -6.46
N PHE A 68 -2.81 -2.15 -6.15
CA PHE A 68 -2.50 -3.33 -6.95
C PHE A 68 -3.38 -3.48 -8.20
N GLY A 69 -4.36 -2.60 -8.42
CA GLY A 69 -5.29 -2.69 -9.55
C GLY A 69 -6.27 -3.86 -9.45
N LEU A 70 -6.62 -4.30 -8.24
CA LEU A 70 -7.58 -5.38 -7.99
C LEU A 70 -9.03 -4.84 -8.03
N LYS A 71 -9.50 -4.54 -9.24
CA LYS A 71 -10.78 -3.86 -9.48
C LYS A 71 -11.98 -4.55 -8.82
N GLU A 72 -12.06 -5.87 -8.89
CA GLU A 72 -13.18 -6.62 -8.28
C GLU A 72 -13.21 -6.45 -6.76
N LEU A 73 -12.05 -6.57 -6.10
CA LEU A 73 -11.96 -6.38 -4.65
C LEU A 73 -12.26 -4.93 -4.26
N SER A 74 -11.66 -3.96 -4.95
CA SER A 74 -11.94 -2.53 -4.71
C SER A 74 -13.43 -2.24 -4.83
N SER A 75 -14.09 -2.74 -5.89
CA SER A 75 -15.53 -2.57 -6.07
C SER A 75 -16.36 -3.17 -4.94
N LYS A 76 -16.04 -4.40 -4.49
CA LYS A 76 -16.76 -5.06 -3.39
C LYS A 76 -16.57 -4.34 -2.05
N LEU A 77 -15.41 -3.73 -1.83
CA LEU A 77 -15.14 -3.01 -0.60
C LEU A 77 -15.91 -1.69 -0.47
N LEU A 78 -16.46 -1.15 -1.57
CA LEU A 78 -17.33 0.03 -1.52
C LEU A 78 -18.70 -0.25 -0.87
N ASP A 79 -19.06 -1.51 -0.61
CA ASP A 79 -20.26 -1.86 0.17
C ASP A 79 -20.10 -1.49 1.67
N TYR A 80 -18.86 -1.36 2.14
CA TYR A 80 -18.57 -0.91 3.50
C TYR A 80 -18.73 0.61 3.56
N LYS A 81 -19.67 1.08 4.39
CA LYS A 81 -20.04 2.51 4.48
C LYS A 81 -18.83 3.42 4.67
N GLN A 82 -17.90 3.06 5.54
CA GLN A 82 -16.69 3.81 5.82
C GLN A 82 -15.76 3.90 4.61
N VAL A 83 -15.63 2.82 3.84
CA VAL A 83 -14.79 2.79 2.64
C VAL A 83 -15.39 3.67 1.56
N ARG A 84 -16.71 3.56 1.33
CA ARG A 84 -17.41 4.41 0.37
C ARG A 84 -17.27 5.89 0.70
N ILE A 85 -17.47 6.26 1.96
CA ILE A 85 -17.31 7.65 2.42
C ILE A 85 -15.87 8.12 2.20
N ALA A 86 -14.87 7.33 2.59
CA ALA A 86 -13.46 7.68 2.40
C ALA A 86 -13.12 7.85 0.90
N PHE A 87 -13.62 6.97 0.03
CA PHE A 87 -13.45 7.04 -1.41
C PHE A 87 -14.09 8.31 -2.00
N GLU A 88 -15.33 8.61 -1.64
CA GLU A 88 -16.04 9.81 -2.11
C GLU A 88 -15.34 11.10 -1.65
N VAL A 89 -14.89 11.17 -0.39
CA VAL A 89 -14.11 12.30 0.13
C VAL A 89 -12.81 12.47 -0.66
N ASN A 90 -12.08 11.37 -0.92
CA ASN A 90 -10.87 11.42 -1.73
C ASN A 90 -11.15 11.92 -3.17
N ALA A 91 -12.22 11.41 -3.80
CA ALA A 91 -12.62 11.84 -5.14
C ALA A 91 -12.99 13.33 -5.20
N ILE A 92 -13.64 13.86 -4.16
CA ILE A 92 -13.94 15.29 -4.03
C ILE A 92 -12.64 16.10 -3.88
N ASN A 93 -11.73 15.65 -3.02
CA ASN A 93 -10.46 16.32 -2.77
C ASN A 93 -9.59 16.40 -4.04
N VAL A 94 -9.50 15.31 -4.81
CA VAL A 94 -8.76 15.29 -6.09
C VAL A 94 -9.39 16.24 -7.12
N ARG A 95 -10.71 16.38 -7.11
CA ARG A 95 -11.42 17.32 -8.00
C ARG A 95 -11.35 18.77 -7.53
N ASN A 96 -10.92 19.03 -6.29
CA ASN A 96 -10.83 20.36 -5.71
C ASN A 96 -9.47 21.00 -6.06
N PRO A 97 -9.42 22.02 -6.95
CA PRO A 97 -8.15 22.64 -7.35
C PRO A 97 -7.44 23.34 -6.18
N LEU A 98 -8.19 23.83 -5.19
CA LEU A 98 -7.62 24.45 -4.00
C LEU A 98 -6.92 23.39 -3.12
N PHE A 99 -7.52 22.20 -2.98
CA PHE A 99 -6.91 21.09 -2.26
C PHE A 99 -5.58 20.69 -2.89
N LEU A 100 -5.54 20.50 -4.22
CA LEU A 100 -4.30 20.20 -4.94
C LEU A 100 -3.27 21.31 -4.80
N THR A 101 -3.69 22.58 -4.82
CA THR A 101 -2.80 23.73 -4.62
C THR A 101 -2.16 23.71 -3.24
N VAL A 102 -2.93 23.40 -2.19
CA VAL A 102 -2.43 23.28 -0.81
C VAL A 102 -1.44 22.12 -0.69
N ILE A 103 -1.78 20.95 -1.22
CA ILE A 103 -0.89 19.78 -1.19
C ILE A 103 0.43 20.07 -1.91
N ASN A 104 0.40 20.69 -3.09
CA ASN A 104 1.62 21.06 -3.81
C ASN A 104 2.48 22.05 -3.01
N LYS A 105 1.87 23.05 -2.36
CA LYS A 105 2.59 23.96 -1.46
C LYS A 105 3.22 23.21 -0.29
N VAL A 106 2.51 22.27 0.33
CA VAL A 106 3.07 21.43 1.40
C VAL A 106 4.23 20.59 0.88
N ILE A 107 4.10 19.95 -0.28
CA ILE A 107 5.19 19.19 -0.92
C ILE A 107 6.39 20.11 -1.18
N ASP A 108 6.18 21.32 -1.69
CA ASP A 108 7.24 22.29 -1.94
C ASP A 108 7.93 22.76 -0.64
N LEU A 109 7.19 22.89 0.46
CA LEU A 109 7.74 23.16 1.79
C LEU A 109 8.51 21.97 2.37
N LEU A 110 8.18 20.76 1.93
CA LEU A 110 8.87 19.52 2.31
C LEU A 110 10.03 19.15 1.36
N LYS A 111 10.17 19.82 0.20
CA LYS A 111 11.37 19.71 -0.63
C LYS A 111 12.56 20.23 0.20
N PRO A 112 13.65 19.45 0.31
CA PRO A 112 14.57 19.56 1.44
C PRO A 112 15.29 20.91 1.52
N VAL A 113 15.24 21.51 2.72
CA VAL A 113 16.42 22.07 3.37
C VAL A 113 17.57 21.09 3.15
N LYS A 114 18.65 21.53 2.48
CA LYS A 114 19.78 20.69 2.07
C LYS A 114 20.27 19.79 3.23
N TYR A 115 19.99 18.49 3.15
CA TYR A 115 20.85 17.49 3.78
C TYR A 115 21.97 17.19 2.80
N GLY A 116 23.21 17.55 3.20
CA GLY A 116 24.41 17.19 2.46
C GLY A 116 24.52 15.68 2.32
N HIS A 117 24.82 15.22 1.10
CA HIS A 117 25.27 13.89 0.71
C HIS A 117 25.37 12.84 1.84
N ILE A 118 24.32 12.04 2.07
CA ILE A 118 24.43 10.62 2.45
C ILE A 118 23.17 9.88 1.93
N ALA A 119 23.40 8.81 1.15
CA ALA A 119 22.51 7.75 0.63
C ALA A 119 20.97 7.89 0.76
N ASN A 120 20.30 7.88 -0.40
CA ASN A 120 18.86 7.67 -0.54
C ASN A 120 18.46 6.23 -0.16
N THR A 121 18.24 5.96 1.12
CA THR A 121 17.33 4.89 1.56
C THR A 121 16.76 5.25 2.94
N ILE A 122 15.49 5.64 3.02
CA ILE A 122 14.77 5.55 4.29
C ILE A 122 14.26 4.10 4.36
N ILE A 123 15.00 3.23 5.06
CA ILE A 123 14.48 1.93 5.47
C ILE A 123 13.70 2.17 6.77
N VAL A 124 12.36 2.20 6.70
CA VAL A 124 11.55 2.08 7.90
C VAL A 124 11.44 0.59 8.23
N ILE A 125 12.35 0.08 9.07
CA ILE A 125 12.17 -1.23 9.70
C ILE A 125 11.15 -1.04 10.80
N VAL A 126 9.88 -1.35 10.53
CA VAL A 126 8.88 -1.47 11.60
C VAL A 126 9.11 -2.81 12.29
N HIS A 127 9.77 -2.76 13.45
CA HIS A 127 9.85 -3.89 14.35
C HIS A 127 8.52 -4.00 15.09
N VAL A 128 7.72 -5.02 14.78
CA VAL A 128 6.56 -5.37 15.61
C VAL A 128 7.11 -6.02 16.88
N SER A 129 7.18 -5.26 17.96
CA SER A 129 7.38 -5.81 19.30
C SER A 129 6.17 -5.46 20.16
N GLU A 130 5.50 -6.50 20.62
CA GLU A 130 4.46 -6.39 21.63
C GLU A 130 5.08 -5.94 22.97
N ARG A 131 4.59 -4.79 23.44
CA ARG A 131 4.62 -4.30 24.84
C ARG A 131 5.95 -3.78 25.41
N HIS A 132 5.77 -2.63 26.07
CA HIS A 132 6.61 -1.94 27.07
C HIS A 132 7.96 -1.32 26.67
N THR A 133 7.94 0.01 26.75
CA THR A 133 8.97 0.95 27.23
C THR A 133 10.44 0.48 27.22
N THR A 134 11.27 1.10 26.36
CA THR A 134 12.51 1.84 26.73
C THR A 134 13.22 2.28 25.45
N ILE A 135 13.59 3.56 25.39
CA ILE A 135 14.42 4.13 24.32
C ILE A 135 15.88 3.77 24.62
N SER A 136 16.56 3.13 23.67
CA SER A 136 18.02 3.13 23.64
C SER A 136 18.52 3.26 22.21
N ARG A 137 19.42 4.23 22.02
CA ARG A 137 20.11 4.58 20.78
C ARG A 137 21.41 3.78 20.72
N THR A 138 21.80 3.27 19.57
CA THR A 138 23.19 2.81 19.37
C THR A 138 23.65 3.12 17.95
N THR A 139 24.94 3.45 17.90
CA THR A 139 25.76 4.10 16.87
C THR A 139 25.80 3.37 15.54
#